data_AF-A0A3P6DVH7-F1
#
_entry.id   AF-A0A3P6DVH7-F1
#
_cell.length_a   1.000
_cell.length_b   1.000
_cell.length_c   1.000
_cell.angle_alpha   90.00
_cell.angle_beta   90.00
_cell.angle_gamma   90.00
#
_symmetry.space_group_name_H-M   'P 1'
#
loop_
_entity.id
_entity.type
_entity.pdbx_description
1 polymer ?
#
loop_
_entity_poly.entity_id
_entity_poly.type
_entity_poly.pdbx_seq_one_letter_code
_entity_poly.pdbx_strand_id
1 'polypeptide(L)'
;MANTACFMIVARNDIPIYEAEVGSAAKREDAAQLHQFILHAALDVVQDLAWTTSAMFLKSVDRFNDLVVSVYVTAGHILFLLEQLFLLLLLQIHPSKCLSFY
;
A
#
# COMPACT_ATOMS: atom_id res chain seq x y z
N MET A 1 4.21 -11.12 18.30
CA MET A 1 3.27 -10.48 17.36
C MET A 1 3.51 -11.04 15.98
N ALA A 2 2.50 -11.62 15.33
CA ALA A 2 2.58 -11.90 13.90
C ALA A 2 2.50 -10.55 13.18
N ASN A 3 3.58 -10.16 12.49
CA ASN A 3 3.61 -8.93 11.72
C ASN A 3 3.15 -9.27 10.30
N THR A 4 1.91 -8.90 9.95
CA THR A 4 1.35 -9.08 8.61
C THR A 4 1.32 -7.74 7.91
N ALA A 5 1.97 -7.66 6.75
CA ALA A 5 1.95 -6.51 5.87
C ALA A 5 1.21 -6.87 4.58
N CYS A 6 0.41 -5.95 4.08
CA CYS A 6 -0.23 -6.08 2.77
C CYS A 6 0.30 -4.97 1.85
N PHE A 7 0.67 -5.35 0.64
CA PHE A 7 1.12 -4.46 -0.41
C PHE A 7 0.24 -4.63 -1.64
N MET A 8 -0.34 -3.52 -2.11
CA MET A 8 -1.23 -3.50 -3.24
C MET A 8 -0.82 -2.39 -4.22
N ILE A 9 -0.82 -2.70 -5.51
CA ILE A 9 -0.65 -1.72 -6.57
C ILE A 9 -2.00 -1.59 -7.28
N VAL A 10 -2.49 -0.36 -7.36
CA VAL A 10 -3.75 -0.01 -7.99
C VAL A 10 -3.48 0.86 -9.22
N ALA A 11 -4.06 0.46 -10.34
CA ALA A 11 -4.03 1.24 -11.58
C ALA A 11 -4.96 2.46 -11.47
N ARG A 12 -4.84 3.40 -12.42
CA ARG A 12 -5.65 4.63 -12.47
C ARG A 12 -7.17 4.39 -12.68
N ASN A 13 -7.60 3.16 -12.91
CA ASN A 13 -8.99 2.75 -13.06
C ASN A 13 -9.54 2.04 -11.81
N ASP A 14 -8.85 2.16 -10.67
CA ASP A 14 -9.23 1.50 -9.42
C ASP A 14 -9.22 -0.03 -9.53
N ILE A 15 -8.40 -0.54 -10.46
CA ILE A 15 -8.18 -1.97 -10.68
C ILE A 15 -6.89 -2.36 -9.94
N PRO A 16 -6.94 -3.26 -8.94
CA PRO A 16 -5.74 -3.80 -8.33
C PRO A 16 -4.99 -4.66 -9.37
N ILE A 17 -3.75 -4.30 -9.67
CA ILE A 17 -2.89 -5.01 -10.63
C ILE A 17 -1.87 -5.92 -9.94
N TYR A 18 -1.65 -5.71 -8.65
CA TYR A 18 -0.77 -6.52 -7.83
C TYR A 18 -1.22 -6.51 -6.38
N GLU A 19 -1.21 -7.68 -5.76
CA GLU A 19 -1.47 -7.87 -4.34
C GLU A 19 -0.45 -8.85 -3.79
N ALA A 20 0.18 -8.50 -2.68
CA ALA A 20 1.11 -9.35 -1.96
C ALA A 20 0.92 -9.20 -0.47
N GLU A 21 0.86 -10.33 0.22
CA GLU A 21 0.85 -10.39 1.66
C GLU A 21 2.21 -10.90 2.15
N VAL A 22 2.78 -10.20 3.12
CA VAL A 22 4.08 -10.54 3.72
C VAL A 22 3.87 -10.71 5.21
N GLY A 23 3.99 -11.94 5.71
CA GLY A 23 3.87 -12.22 7.13
C GLY A 23 3.58 -13.69 7.41
N SER A 24 4.06 -14.20 8.53
CA SER A 24 3.82 -15.57 8.97
C SER A 24 2.51 -15.66 9.76
N ALA A 25 1.39 -15.38 9.12
CA ALA A 25 0.08 -15.75 9.64
C ALA A 25 -0.43 -16.93 8.82
N ALA A 26 -0.39 -18.12 9.42
CA ALA A 26 -0.94 -19.32 8.82
C ALA A 26 -2.41 -19.07 8.47
N LYS A 27 -2.73 -19.12 7.17
CA LYS A 27 -4.07 -19.32 6.59
C LYS A 27 -5.22 -18.60 7.31
N ARG A 28 -5.54 -17.38 6.90
CA ARG A 28 -6.91 -16.85 7.00
C ARG A 28 -7.23 -16.04 5.76
N GLU A 29 -8.00 -16.60 4.84
CA GLU A 29 -8.70 -15.84 3.79
C GLU A 29 -9.36 -14.57 4.38
N ASP A 30 -9.91 -14.68 5.61
CA ASP A 30 -10.50 -13.56 6.35
C ASP A 30 -9.55 -12.35 6.47
N ALA A 31 -8.24 -12.57 6.68
CA ALA A 31 -7.28 -11.48 6.84
C ALA A 31 -7.02 -10.76 5.52
N ALA A 32 -6.92 -11.51 4.42
CA ALA A 32 -6.78 -10.94 3.08
C ALA A 32 -8.01 -10.13 2.67
N GLN A 33 -9.21 -10.65 2.97
CA GLN A 33 -10.46 -9.93 2.73
C GLN A 33 -10.57 -8.64 3.55
N LEU A 34 -10.11 -8.67 4.81
CA LEU A 34 -10.03 -7.47 5.64
C LEU A 34 -9.06 -6.45 5.07
N HIS A 35 -7.85 -6.86 4.64
CA HIS A 35 -6.90 -5.95 4.02
C HIS A 35 -7.46 -5.32 2.75
N GLN A 36 -8.11 -6.10 1.86
CA GLN A 36 -8.76 -5.57 0.67
C GLN A 36 -9.83 -4.53 1.01
N PHE A 37 -10.66 -4.80 2.03
CA PHE A 37 -11.67 -3.84 2.47
C PHE A 37 -11.06 -2.53 2.98
N ILE A 38 -10.02 -2.61 3.81
CA ILE A 38 -9.32 -1.44 4.36
C ILE A 38 -8.62 -0.66 3.24
N LEU A 39 -7.92 -1.35 2.33
CA LEU A 39 -7.23 -0.73 1.20
C LEU A 39 -8.20 -0.02 0.26
N HIS A 40 -9.35 -0.64 -0.01
CA HIS A 40 -10.38 -0.05 -0.85
C HIS A 40 -11.00 1.19 -0.18
N ALA A 41 -11.29 1.15 1.13
CA ALA A 41 -11.76 2.32 1.86
C ALA A 41 -10.73 3.46 1.88
N ALA A 42 -9.43 3.14 1.98
CA ALA A 42 -8.36 4.12 1.94
C ALA A 42 -8.19 4.75 0.55
N LEU A 43 -8.63 4.08 -0.52
CA LEU A 43 -8.45 4.56 -1.90
C LEU A 43 -9.22 5.86 -2.17
N ASP A 44 -10.45 5.98 -1.67
CA ASP A 44 -11.24 7.20 -1.80
C ASP A 44 -10.51 8.41 -1.18
N VAL A 45 -9.94 8.21 0.02
CA VAL A 45 -9.18 9.27 0.73
C VAL A 45 -7.91 9.64 -0.03
N VAL A 46 -7.20 8.65 -0.59
CA VAL A 46 -6.00 8.91 -1.40
C VAL A 46 -6.33 9.68 -2.66
N GLN A 47 -7.44 9.38 -3.32
CA GLN A 47 -7.84 10.12 -4.51
C GLN A 47 -8.02 11.61 -4.17
N ASP A 48 -8.72 11.96 -3.10
CA ASP A 48 -8.85 13.37 -2.70
C ASP A 48 -7.50 14.01 -2.32
N LEU A 49 -6.64 13.27 -1.62
CA LEU A 49 -5.31 13.74 -1.26
C LEU A 49 -4.42 13.94 -2.49
N ALA A 50 -4.44 13.04 -3.47
CA ALA A 50 -3.60 13.12 -4.66
C ALA A 50 -3.91 14.36 -5.53
N TRP A 51 -5.12 14.90 -5.44
CA TRP A 51 -5.50 16.13 -6.13
C TRP A 51 -5.12 17.40 -5.36
N THR A 52 -4.90 17.30 -4.06
CA THR A 52 -4.60 18.44 -3.18
C THR A 52 -3.13 18.51 -2.75
N THR A 53 -2.41 17.39 -2.81
CA THR A 53 -1.02 17.27 -2.39
C THR A 53 -0.09 16.98 -3.56
N SER A 54 1.06 17.65 -3.60
CA SER A 54 2.12 17.36 -4.58
C SER A 54 3.12 16.30 -4.07
N ALA A 55 2.96 15.83 -2.84
CA ALA A 55 3.86 14.85 -2.25
C ALA A 55 3.58 13.45 -2.81
N MET A 56 4.62 12.78 -3.32
CA MET A 56 4.50 11.41 -3.82
C MET A 56 4.33 10.39 -2.68
N PHE A 57 4.78 10.69 -1.46
CA PHE A 57 4.64 9.80 -0.32
C PHE A 57 3.71 10.39 0.72
N LEU A 58 2.64 9.66 1.03
CA LEU A 58 1.64 10.01 2.02
C LEU A 58 1.72 8.99 3.16
N LYS A 59 2.27 9.45 4.28
CA LYS A 59 2.44 8.62 5.46
C LYS A 59 1.13 8.59 6.24
N SER A 60 0.69 7.38 6.64
CA SER A 60 -0.45 7.21 7.55
C SER A 60 -1.72 7.89 7.04
N VAL A 61 -2.08 7.60 5.79
CA VAL A 61 -3.29 8.13 5.13
C VAL A 61 -4.55 7.65 5.85
N ASP A 62 -4.57 6.38 6.24
CA ASP A 62 -5.69 5.80 6.98
C ASP A 62 -5.18 4.88 8.09
N ARG A 63 -6.01 4.67 9.11
CA ARG A 63 -5.72 3.81 10.26
C ARG A 63 -6.94 3.00 10.65
N PHE A 64 -6.76 1.69 10.68
CA PHE A 64 -7.78 0.76 11.13
C PHE A 64 -7.22 -0.17 12.21
N ASN A 65 -7.67 0.00 13.46
CA ASN A 65 -7.08 -0.67 14.63
C ASN A 65 -5.56 -0.39 14.72
N ASP A 66 -4.74 -1.45 14.74
CA ASP A 66 -3.27 -1.38 14.72
C ASP A 66 -2.70 -1.28 13.30
N LEU A 67 -3.54 -1.36 12.27
CA LEU A 67 -3.11 -1.29 10.87
C LEU A 67 -3.02 0.16 10.40
N VAL A 68 -1.83 0.57 9.98
CA VAL A 68 -1.59 1.90 9.39
C VAL A 68 -1.38 1.75 7.89
N VAL A 69 -2.15 2.51 7.10
CA VAL A 69 -2.04 2.57 5.64
C VAL A 69 -1.13 3.74 5.26
N SER A 70 -0.06 3.46 4.53
CA SER A 70 0.80 4.45 3.89
C SER A 70 0.76 4.26 2.38
N VAL A 71 0.92 5.35 1.64
CA VAL A 71 0.63 5.36 0.22
C VAL A 71 1.73 6.06 -0.53
N TYR A 72 2.09 5.50 -1.68
CA TYR A 72 2.99 6.10 -2.64
C TYR A 72 2.23 6.37 -3.94
N VAL A 73 2.08 7.63 -4.27
CA VAL A 73 1.41 8.10 -5.48
C VAL A 73 2.46 8.40 -6.53
N THR A 74 2.42 7.65 -7.63
CA THR A 74 3.27 7.88 -8.81
C THR A 74 2.48 8.56 -9.92
N ALA A 75 3.17 9.01 -10.97
CA ALA A 75 2.52 9.64 -12.13
C ALA A 75 1.54 8.71 -12.88
N GLY A 76 1.74 7.38 -12.80
CA GLY A 76 0.95 6.39 -13.53
C GLY A 76 0.03 5.51 -12.66
N HIS A 77 0.33 5.36 -11.37
CA HIS A 77 -0.28 4.34 -10.51
C HIS A 77 -0.21 4.72 -9.02
N ILE A 78 -1.11 4.14 -8.21
CA ILE A 78 -1.17 4.34 -6.77
C ILE A 78 -0.71 3.04 -6.09
N LEU A 79 0.27 3.13 -5.19
CA LEU A 79 0.77 1.99 -4.42
C LEU A 79 0.36 2.16 -2.96
N PHE A 80 -0.30 1.15 -2.41
CA PHE A 80 -0.71 1.11 -1.02
C PHE A 80 0.13 0.12 -0.21
N LEU A 81 0.43 0.51 1.03
CA LEU A 81 1.18 -0.28 2.00
C LEU A 81 0.46 -0.25 3.34
N LEU A 82 0.02 -1.41 3.83
CA LEU A 82 -0.39 -1.63 5.23
C LEU A 82 0.85 -2.04 6.05
N GLU A 83 1.04 -1.48 7.26
CA GLU A 83 2.17 -1.68 8.25
C GLU A 83 2.99 -2.99 8.13
N GLN A 84 4.27 -3.16 8.52
CA GLN A 84 5.40 -2.36 9.04
C GLN A 84 6.65 -2.94 8.36
N LEU A 85 6.73 -2.75 7.04
CA LEU A 85 7.88 -3.21 6.26
C LEU A 85 8.46 -2.10 5.38
N PHE A 86 8.33 -0.85 5.81
CA PHE A 86 8.96 0.28 5.11
C PHE A 86 10.49 0.08 4.99
N LEU A 87 11.13 -0.51 6.01
CA LEU A 87 12.59 -0.71 6.03
C LEU A 87 13.05 -1.90 5.16
N LEU A 88 12.28 -2.99 5.10
CA LEU A 88 12.64 -4.20 4.35
C LEU A 88 12.25 -4.08 2.86
N LEU A 89 11.19 -3.32 2.53
CA LEU A 89 10.86 -2.97 1.14
C LEU A 89 11.87 -1.97 0.55
N LEU A 90 12.31 -0.95 1.30
CA LEU A 90 13.38 -0.05 0.85
C LEU A 90 14.72 -0.79 0.62
N LEU A 91 15.01 -1.85 1.39
CA LEU A 91 16.23 -2.64 1.19
C LEU A 91 16.15 -3.57 -0.05
N GLN A 92 14.95 -3.91 -0.51
CA GLN A 92 14.71 -4.67 -1.76
C GLN A 92 14.56 -3.74 -2.98
N ILE A 93 14.16 -2.49 -2.78
CA ILE A 93 14.21 -1.43 -3.79
C ILE A 93 15.64 -0.86 -3.79
N HIS A 94 16.58 -1.62 -4.33
CA HIS A 94 17.91 -1.11 -4.66
C HIS A 94 17.75 0.20 -5.47
N PRO A 95 18.56 1.26 -5.21
CA PRO A 95 18.44 2.56 -5.89
C PRO A 95 18.60 2.50 -7.42
N SER A 96 18.90 1.32 -7.99
CA SER A 96 19.03 1.11 -9.44
C SER A 96 17.73 0.72 -10.15
N LYS A 97 16.62 0.47 -9.45
CA LYS A 97 15.32 0.16 -10.08
C LYS A 97 14.26 1.25 -9.95
N CYS A 98 14.58 2.36 -9.28
CA CYS A 98 13.69 3.52 -9.17
C CYS A 98 13.51 4.28 -10.50
N LEU A 99 14.24 3.89 -11.57
CA LEU A 99 14.23 4.54 -12.88
C LEU A 99 13.38 3.83 -13.95
N SER A 100 12.56 2.84 -13.58
CA SER A 100 11.74 2.10 -14.56
C SER A 100 10.28 1.96 -14.15
N PHE A 101 9.73 2.97 -13.49
CA PHE A 101 8.28 3.19 -13.35
C PHE A 101 7.91 4.62 -13.79
N TYR A 102 8.53 5.09 -14.88
CA TYR A 102 7.99 6.17 -15.71
C TYR A 102 7.18 5.53 -16.84
#